data_AF-A0A6H9GVN7-F1
#
_entry.id   AF-A0A6H9GVN7-F1
#
_cell.length_a   1.000
_cell.length_b   1.000
_cell.length_c   1.000
_cell.angle_alpha   90.00
_cell.angle_beta   90.00
_cell.angle_gamma   90.00
#
_symmetry.space_group_name_H-M   'P 1'
#
loop_
_entity.id
_entity.type
_entity.pdbx_description
1 polymer ?
#
loop_
_entity_poly.entity_id
_entity_poly.type
_entity_poly.pdbx_seq_one_letter_code
_entity_poly.pdbx_strand_id
1 'polypeptide(L)'
;MTETPYQIVIDTNVILAGLLSNKGASYKLLTILNDQRFQINVSATLVFEYEEILKREQQQIDLNNEDIDNIINGICHLANYHEIFYIWRPLAKDKDDDFLIDLALKCQANFIISYN
;
A
#
# COMPACT_ATOMS: atom_id res chain seq x y z
N MET A 1 -2.73 16.66 -23.83
CA MET A 1 -3.35 16.56 -22.50
C MET A 1 -2.68 15.39 -21.82
N THR A 2 -1.88 15.62 -20.79
CA THR A 2 -1.41 14.52 -19.94
C THR A 2 -2.61 14.03 -19.16
N GLU A 3 -3.02 12.79 -19.37
CA GLU A 3 -4.08 12.18 -18.56
C GLU A 3 -3.68 12.23 -17.08
N THR A 4 -4.63 12.59 -16.22
CA THR A 4 -4.40 12.59 -14.77
C THR A 4 -4.09 11.16 -14.32
N PRO A 5 -3.04 10.91 -13.53
CA PRO A 5 -2.69 9.56 -13.10
C PRO A 5 -3.81 8.97 -12.23
N TYR A 6 -4.03 7.66 -12.37
CA TYR A 6 -4.94 6.93 -11.50
C TYR A 6 -4.45 7.02 -10.05
N GLN A 7 -5.31 7.49 -9.15
CA GLN A 7 -5.02 7.50 -7.72
C GLN A 7 -5.26 6.10 -7.17
N ILE A 8 -4.22 5.48 -6.61
CA ILE A 8 -4.31 4.12 -6.07
C ILE A 8 -3.91 4.09 -4.60
N VAL A 9 -4.59 3.21 -3.85
CA VAL A 9 -4.18 2.74 -2.52
C VAL A 9 -3.80 1.28 -2.68
N ILE A 10 -2.63 0.89 -2.18
CA ILE A 10 -2.18 -0.50 -2.22
C ILE A 10 -2.38 -1.06 -0.82
N ASP A 11 -3.01 -2.21 -0.71
CA ASP A 11 -3.18 -2.94 0.53
C ASP A 11 -1.86 -3.64 0.93
N THR A 12 -1.62 -3.80 2.22
CA THR A 12 -0.45 -4.47 2.79
C THR A 12 -0.29 -5.89 2.30
N ASN A 13 -1.40 -6.62 2.09
CA ASN A 13 -1.35 -7.98 1.55
C ASN A 13 -0.72 -8.06 0.15
N VAL A 14 -0.89 -7.02 -0.69
CA VAL A 14 -0.34 -6.95 -2.04
C VAL A 14 1.16 -6.72 -1.96
N ILE A 15 1.61 -5.83 -1.08
CA ILE A 15 3.04 -5.60 -0.86
C ILE A 15 3.71 -6.90 -0.39
N LEU A 16 3.16 -7.54 0.64
CA LEU A 16 3.67 -8.81 1.17
C LEU A 16 3.70 -9.90 0.09
N ALA A 17 2.61 -10.11 -0.64
CA ALA A 17 2.54 -11.12 -1.69
C ALA A 17 3.53 -10.85 -2.83
N GLY A 18 3.78 -9.58 -3.16
CA GLY A 18 4.77 -9.19 -4.17
C GLY A 18 6.20 -9.47 -3.72
N LEU A 19 6.50 -9.35 -2.42
CA LEU A 19 7.80 -9.69 -1.86
C LEU A 19 8.00 -11.21 -1.70
N LEU A 20 6.94 -11.97 -1.44
CA LEU A 20 7.00 -13.43 -1.30
C LEU A 20 7.20 -14.18 -2.61
N SER A 21 6.76 -13.65 -3.76
CA SER A 21 6.77 -14.40 -5.03
C SER A 21 6.92 -13.52 -6.26
N ASN A 22 7.91 -13.84 -7.11
CA ASN A 22 8.19 -13.11 -8.35
C ASN A 22 7.31 -13.48 -9.56
N LYS A 23 6.27 -14.30 -9.38
CA LYS A 23 5.44 -14.83 -10.48
C LYS A 23 4.05 -14.21 -10.58
N GLY A 24 3.63 -13.42 -9.59
CA GLY A 24 2.27 -12.92 -9.45
C GLY A 24 2.05 -11.49 -9.92
N ALA A 25 0.77 -11.07 -9.98
CA ALA A 25 0.37 -9.70 -10.28
C ALA A 25 0.92 -8.70 -9.25
N SER A 26 0.99 -9.09 -7.98
CA SER A 26 1.54 -8.26 -6.90
C SER A 26 3.01 -7.91 -7.14
N TYR A 27 3.85 -8.89 -7.50
CA TYR A 27 5.24 -8.61 -7.86
C TYR A 27 5.34 -7.70 -9.07
N LYS A 28 4.54 -7.95 -10.10
CA LYS A 28 4.50 -7.08 -11.28
C LYS A 28 4.12 -5.65 -10.89
N LEU A 29 3.17 -5.45 -9.98
CA LEU A 29 2.82 -4.12 -9.46
C LEU A 29 4.03 -3.45 -8.78
N LEU A 30 4.76 -4.18 -7.93
CA LEU A 30 5.98 -3.67 -7.29
C LEU A 30 7.03 -3.21 -8.30
N THR A 31 7.18 -3.90 -9.44
CA THR A 31 8.14 -3.51 -10.47
C THR A 31 7.78 -2.23 -11.23
N ILE A 32 6.54 -1.75 -11.11
CA ILE A 32 6.04 -0.58 -11.84
C ILE A 32 5.57 0.55 -10.91
N LEU A 33 5.92 0.55 -9.62
CA LEU A 33 5.42 1.54 -8.65
C LEU A 33 5.69 3.01 -9.03
N ASN A 34 6.70 3.30 -9.86
CA ASN A 34 7.03 4.64 -10.35
C ASN A 34 6.47 4.92 -11.76
N ASP A 35 5.51 4.13 -12.23
CA ASP A 35 4.86 4.33 -13.53
C ASP A 35 3.94 5.55 -13.48
N GLN A 36 4.13 6.49 -14.40
CA GLN A 36 3.42 7.78 -14.44
C GLN A 36 1.91 7.65 -14.69
N ARG A 37 1.40 6.47 -15.04
CA ARG A 37 -0.03 6.23 -15.22
C ARG A 37 -0.80 6.18 -13.91
N PHE A 38 -0.12 5.99 -12.77
CA PHE A 38 -0.76 5.99 -11.46
C PHE A 38 0.08 6.72 -10.41
N GLN A 39 -0.58 7.06 -9.32
CA GLN A 39 0.00 7.73 -8.17
C GLN A 39 -0.42 7.01 -6.90
N ILE A 40 0.57 6.58 -6.12
CA ILE A 40 0.37 5.87 -4.86
C ILE A 40 -0.05 6.90 -3.81
N ASN A 41 -1.01 6.54 -2.96
CA ASN A 41 -1.46 7.33 -1.84
C ASN A 41 -1.32 6.51 -0.54
N VAL A 42 -0.79 7.15 0.50
CA VAL A 42 -0.54 6.52 1.80
C VAL A 42 -1.03 7.39 2.94
N SER A 43 -1.28 6.76 4.09
CA SER A 43 -1.46 7.43 5.38
C SER A 43 -0.43 6.91 6.39
N ALA A 44 -0.30 7.57 7.53
CA ALA A 44 0.56 7.10 8.61
C ALA A 44 0.16 5.68 9.05
N THR A 45 -1.14 5.43 9.23
CA THR A 45 -1.68 4.11 9.58
C THR A 45 -1.25 3.03 8.59
N LEU A 46 -1.41 3.25 7.28
CA LEU A 46 -1.05 2.27 6.26
C LEU A 46 0.46 1.97 6.26
N VAL A 47 1.28 3.01 6.45
CA VAL A 47 2.74 2.83 6.52
C VAL A 47 3.15 2.03 7.77
N PHE A 48 2.51 2.27 8.91
CA PHE A 48 2.75 1.46 10.12
C PHE A 48 2.28 0.01 9.94
N GLU A 49 1.18 -0.22 9.23
CA GLU A 49 0.75 -1.58 8.91
C GLU A 49 1.75 -2.29 8.00
N TYR A 50 2.28 -1.61 6.96
CA TYR A 50 3.38 -2.15 6.16
C TYR A 50 4.57 -2.55 7.03
N GLU A 51 5.01 -1.65 7.92
CA GLU A 51 6.12 -1.92 8.81
C GLU A 51 5.87 -3.14 9.71
N GLU A 52 4.72 -3.18 10.39
CA GLU A 52 4.36 -4.26 11.30
C GLU A 52 4.33 -5.60 10.57
N ILE A 53 3.60 -5.68 9.45
CA ILE A 53 3.39 -6.93 8.71
C ILE A 53 4.69 -7.40 8.08
N LEU A 54 5.44 -6.53 7.41
CA LEU A 54 6.68 -6.93 6.74
C LEU A 54 7.76 -7.35 7.73
N LYS A 55 7.91 -6.65 8.87
CA LYS A 55 8.87 -7.04 9.92
C LYS A 55 8.48 -8.33 10.61
N ARG A 56 7.19 -8.60 10.76
CA ARG A 56 6.69 -9.88 11.28
C ARG A 56 7.01 -11.04 10.33
N GLU A 57 6.85 -10.83 9.03
CA GLU A 57 7.07 -11.84 7.99
C GLU A 57 8.49 -11.86 7.42
N GLN A 58 9.44 -11.12 8.01
CA GLN A 58 10.80 -10.90 7.46
C GLN A 58 11.53 -12.19 7.08
N GLN A 59 11.33 -13.27 7.86
CA GLN A 59 11.94 -14.58 7.61
C GLN A 59 11.35 -15.27 6.36
N GLN A 60 10.07 -15.02 6.05
CA GLN A 60 9.40 -15.61 4.89
C GLN A 60 9.77 -14.87 3.60
N ILE A 61 9.92 -13.54 3.67
CA ILE A 61 10.31 -12.70 2.53
C ILE A 61 11.84 -12.65 2.31
N ASP A 62 12.63 -13.31 3.18
CA ASP A 62 14.10 -13.37 3.13
C ASP A 62 14.75 -11.97 3.09
N LEU A 63 14.23 -11.05 3.92
CA LEU A 63 14.72 -9.68 4.06
C LEU A 63 15.05 -9.38 5.51
N ASN A 64 16.05 -8.53 5.74
CA ASN A 64 16.31 -8.00 7.08
C ASN A 64 15.50 -6.71 7.32
N ASN A 65 15.50 -6.21 8.57
CA ASN A 65 14.76 -5.00 8.93
C ASN A 65 15.21 -3.76 8.14
N GLU A 66 16.49 -3.62 7.80
CA GLU A 66 17.00 -2.49 7.02
C GLU A 66 16.49 -2.53 5.58
N ASP A 67 16.43 -3.72 4.96
CA ASP A 67 15.84 -3.90 3.64
C ASP A 67 14.35 -3.52 3.64
N ILE A 68 13.62 -3.93 4.68
CA ILE A 68 12.19 -3.59 4.85
C ILE A 68 12.02 -2.07 5.02
N ASP A 69 12.83 -1.44 5.87
CA ASP A 69 12.79 0.01 6.07
C ASP A 69 13.09 0.74 4.76
N ASN A 70 14.05 0.26 3.96
CA ASN A 70 14.37 0.82 2.65
C ASN A 70 13.21 0.69 1.64
N ILE A 71 12.50 -0.44 1.62
CA ILE A 71 11.32 -0.63 0.78
C ILE A 71 10.21 0.36 1.17
N ILE A 72 9.92 0.47 2.47
CA ILE A 72 8.88 1.37 2.97
C ILE A 72 9.24 2.82 2.67
N ASN A 73 10.49 3.22 2.91
CA ASN A 73 10.98 4.56 2.55
C ASN A 73 10.86 4.83 1.05
N GLY A 74 11.13 3.83 0.21
CA GLY A 74 10.93 3.91 -1.24
C GLY A 74 9.46 4.15 -1.63
N ILE A 75 8.52 3.42 -1.00
CA ILE A 75 7.09 3.62 -1.21
C ILE A 75 6.68 5.03 -0.75
N CYS A 76 7.10 5.45 0.44
CA CYS A 76 6.82 6.79 0.97
C CYS A 76 7.38 7.90 0.09
N HIS A 77 8.55 7.70 -0.52
CA HIS A 77 9.15 8.67 -1.44
C HIS A 77 8.32 8.84 -2.73
N LEU A 78 7.70 7.77 -3.22
CA LEU A 78 6.86 7.78 -4.43
C LEU A 78 5.42 8.21 -4.15
N ALA A 79 4.95 8.10 -2.91
CA ALA A 79 3.55 8.26 -2.55
C ALA A 79 3.18 9.70 -2.15
N ASN A 80 1.90 10.02 -2.36
CA ASN A 80 1.26 11.18 -1.75
C ASN A 80 0.80 10.82 -0.33
N TYR A 81 1.21 11.62 0.64
CA TYR A 81 0.76 11.47 2.03
C TYR A 81 -0.60 12.12 2.25
N HIS A 82 -1.48 11.41 2.95
CA HIS A 82 -2.78 11.90 3.42
C HIS A 82 -2.98 11.60 4.90
N GLU A 83 -3.36 12.64 5.64
CA GLU A 83 -3.88 12.47 7.00
C GLU A 83 -5.32 11.97 6.92
N ILE A 84 -5.58 10.85 7.60
CA ILE A 84 -6.90 10.24 7.73
C ILE A 84 -7.33 10.26 9.20
N PHE A 85 -8.62 10.45 9.42
CA PHE A 85 -9.22 10.36 10.74
C PHE A 85 -10.18 9.20 10.72
N TYR A 86 -10.01 8.25 11.64
CA TYR A 86 -10.89 7.09 11.75
C TYR A 86 -12.34 7.52 11.91
N ILE A 87 -13.17 7.17 10.92
CA ILE A 87 -14.61 7.36 11.03
C ILE A 87 -15.19 6.19 11.83
N TRP A 88 -16.04 6.49 12.82
CA TRP A 88 -16.65 5.51 13.74
C TRP A 88 -17.67 4.53 13.09
N ARG A 89 -17.78 4.50 11.77
CA ARG A 89 -18.75 3.67 11.05
C ARG A 89 -18.00 2.59 10.27
N PRO A 90 -18.09 1.31 10.68
CA PRO A 90 -17.47 0.25 9.93
C PRO A 90 -18.15 0.08 8.57
N LEU A 91 -17.37 0.23 7.50
CA LEU A 91 -17.82 0.15 6.11
C LEU A 91 -17.23 -1.08 5.41
N ALA A 92 -16.03 -1.51 5.82
CA ALA A 92 -15.38 -2.70 5.30
C ALA A 92 -15.97 -3.97 5.92
N LYS A 93 -15.80 -5.09 5.20
CA LYS A 93 -16.20 -6.41 5.68
C LYS A 93 -15.31 -6.87 6.83
N ASP A 94 -14.02 -6.61 6.73
CA ASP A 94 -13.08 -6.68 7.84
C ASP A 94 -12.92 -5.28 8.43
N LYS A 95 -13.07 -5.13 9.75
CA LYS A 95 -12.97 -3.82 10.39
C LYS A 95 -11.55 -3.28 10.36
N ASP A 96 -10.56 -4.16 10.26
CA ASP A 96 -9.16 -3.76 10.18
C ASP A 96 -8.89 -3.03 8.85
N ASP A 97 -9.72 -3.22 7.81
CA ASP A 97 -9.59 -2.56 6.50
C ASP A 97 -10.28 -1.18 6.42
N ASP A 98 -11.01 -0.73 7.46
CA ASP A 98 -11.80 0.52 7.40
C ASP A 98 -10.93 1.75 7.08
N PHE A 99 -9.69 1.77 7.58
CA PHE A 99 -8.77 2.88 7.32
C PHE A 99 -8.30 2.96 5.85
N LEU A 100 -8.31 1.83 5.12
CA LEU A 100 -8.04 1.81 3.68
C LEU A 100 -9.16 2.50 2.91
N ILE A 101 -10.41 2.31 3.33
CA ILE A 101 -11.58 3.01 2.77
C ILE A 101 -11.50 4.50 3.08
N ASP A 102 -11.19 4.88 4.33
CA ASP A 102 -11.03 6.29 4.71
C ASP A 102 -9.93 6.98 3.88
N LEU A 103 -8.79 6.30 3.68
CA LEU A 103 -7.72 6.79 2.82
C LEU A 103 -8.18 6.93 1.36
N ALA A 104 -8.84 5.90 0.81
CA ALA A 104 -9.35 5.92 -0.56
C ALA A 104 -10.34 7.06 -0.79
N LEU A 105 -11.23 7.33 0.17
CA LEU A 105 -12.16 8.45 0.12
C LEU A 105 -11.41 9.79 0.19
N LYS A 106 -10.44 9.91 1.11
CA LYS A 106 -9.65 11.12 1.31
C LYS A 106 -8.85 11.52 0.07
N CYS A 107 -8.20 10.57 -0.57
CA CYS A 107 -7.37 10.80 -1.75
C CYS A 107 -8.15 10.73 -3.07
N GLN A 108 -9.46 10.44 -3.02
CA GLN A 108 -10.29 10.19 -4.20
C GLN A 108 -9.71 9.07 -5.08
N ALA A 109 -9.30 7.97 -4.45
CA ALA A 109 -8.73 6.82 -5.14
C ALA A 109 -9.66 6.32 -6.25
N ASN A 110 -9.09 6.05 -7.41
CA ASN A 110 -9.76 5.31 -8.46
C ASN A 110 -9.83 3.83 -8.11
N PHE A 111 -8.81 3.31 -7.41
CA PHE A 111 -8.72 1.89 -7.06
C PHE A 111 -8.08 1.68 -5.67
N ILE A 112 -8.61 0.71 -4.94
CA ILE A 112 -7.90 0.02 -3.86
C ILE A 112 -7.41 -1.30 -4.45
N ILE A 113 -6.11 -1.56 -4.42
CA ILE A 113 -5.52 -2.80 -4.92
C ILE A 113 -5.33 -3.72 -3.72
N SER A 114 -6.11 -4.81 -3.67
CA SER A 114 -6.10 -5.81 -2.58
C SER A 114 -6.08 -7.24 -3.15
N TYR A 115 -5.66 -8.21 -2.34
CA TYR A 115 -5.66 -9.65 -2.67
C TYR A 115 -6.63 -10.49 -1.81
N ASN A 116 -7.42 -9.85 -0.93
CA ASN A 116 -8.37 -10.50 -0.02
C ASN A 116 -9.66 -11.01 -0.69
#